data_AF-A0A2V9E808-F1
#
_entry.id   AF-A0A2V9E808-F1
#
_cell.length_a   1.000
_cell.length_b   1.000
_cell.length_c   1.000
_cell.angle_alpha   90.00
_cell.angle_beta   90.00
_cell.angle_gamma   90.00
#
_symmetry.space_group_name_H-M   'P 1'
#
loop_
_entity.id
_entity.type
_entity.pdbx_description
1 polymer ?
#
loop_
_entity_poly.entity_id
_entity_poly.type
_entity_poly.pdbx_seq_one_letter_code
_entity_poly.pdbx_strand_id
1 'polypeptide(L)'
;MGGELIGLVAVILGMGVPLGALYTYYRVRKLRSEERLAAIARGVDIPLEPELNQAARSRRAGILLVSGALGYMAAFGLIAGIQADRDIWTAAALGIIPLAVGIGYFLDWSFIRREAHS
;
A
#
# COMPACT_ATOMS: atom_id res chain seq x y z
N MET A 1 -28.60 16.93 -12.69
CA MET A 1 -27.33 17.70 -12.70
C MET A 1 -26.37 17.32 -11.57
N GLY A 2 -26.82 17.10 -10.32
CA GLY A 2 -25.90 16.71 -9.23
C GLY A 2 -25.20 15.35 -9.42
N GLY A 3 -25.90 14.33 -9.92
CA GLY A 3 -25.36 12.97 -10.08
C GLY A 3 -24.25 12.84 -11.12
N GLU A 4 -24.34 13.55 -12.26
CA GLU A 4 -23.31 13.55 -13.30
C GLU A 4 -22.02 14.21 -12.82
N LEU A 5 -22.14 15.32 -12.07
CA LEU A 5 -21.00 16.00 -11.46
C LEU A 5 -20.32 15.11 -10.41
N ILE A 6 -21.11 14.43 -9.57
CA ILE A 6 -20.58 13.49 -8.56
C ILE A 6 -19.84 12.32 -9.26
N GLY A 7 -20.42 11.76 -10.32
CA GLY A 7 -19.79 10.69 -11.09
C GLY A 7 -18.48 11.11 -11.75
N LEU A 8 -18.44 12.30 -12.36
CA LEU A 8 -17.25 12.87 -12.97
C LEU A 8 -16.14 13.09 -11.92
N VAL A 9 -16.48 13.68 -10.77
CA VAL A 9 -15.54 13.92 -9.67
C VAL A 9 -14.99 12.60 -9.12
N ALA A 10 -15.83 11.58 -8.96
CA ALA A 10 -15.42 10.26 -8.50
C ALA A 10 -14.40 9.61 -9.44
N VAL A 11 -14.59 9.71 -10.75
CA VAL A 11 -13.65 9.17 -11.75
C VAL A 11 -12.34 9.95 -11.75
N ILE A 12 -12.40 11.29 -11.73
CA ILE A 12 -11.21 12.14 -11.74
C ILE A 12 -10.36 11.89 -10.49
N LEU A 13 -10.97 11.82 -9.30
CA LEU A 13 -10.23 11.54 -8.07
C LEU A 13 -9.76 10.09 -8.00
N GLY A 14 -10.62 9.14 -8.41
CA GLY A 14 -10.33 7.72 -8.41
C GLY A 14 -9.16 7.33 -9.31
N MET A 15 -8.97 8.01 -10.44
CA MET A 15 -7.84 7.75 -11.35
C MET A 15 -6.70 8.76 -11.17
N GLY A 16 -7.00 10.04 -10.96
CA GLY A 16 -6.02 11.11 -10.85
C GLY A 16 -5.12 10.98 -9.63
N VAL A 17 -5.67 10.58 -8.48
CA VAL A 17 -4.88 10.41 -7.25
C VAL A 17 -3.90 9.24 -7.38
N PRO A 18 -4.29 8.02 -7.81
CA PRO A 18 -3.34 6.93 -8.04
C PRO A 18 -2.30 7.26 -9.10
N LEU A 19 -2.67 7.93 -10.21
CA LEU A 19 -1.72 8.33 -11.24
C LEU A 19 -0.70 9.36 -10.72
N GLY A 20 -1.13 10.35 -9.94
CA GLY A 20 -0.25 11.32 -9.30
C GLY A 20 0.68 10.67 -8.28
N ALA A 21 0.16 9.75 -7.46
CA ALA A 21 0.96 8.97 -6.52
C ALA A 21 2.00 8.09 -7.24
N LEU A 22 1.63 7.45 -8.34
CA LEU A 22 2.54 6.62 -9.13
C LEU A 22 3.62 7.48 -9.80
N TYR A 23 3.25 8.62 -10.37
CA TYR A 23 4.19 9.56 -10.98
C TYR A 23 5.21 10.07 -9.96
N THR A 24 4.76 10.52 -8.79
CA THR A 24 5.64 11.03 -7.74
C THR A 24 6.56 9.93 -7.20
N TYR A 25 6.04 8.72 -6.99
CA TYR A 25 6.84 7.56 -6.61
C TYR A 25 7.94 7.25 -7.64
N TYR A 26 7.58 7.19 -8.93
CA TYR A 26 8.56 6.97 -10.01
C TYR A 26 9.58 8.10 -10.08
N ARG A 27 9.14 9.35 -9.94
CA ARG A 27 10.02 10.53 -10.01
C ARG A 27 11.06 10.49 -8.90
N VAL A 28 10.65 10.26 -7.65
CA VAL A 28 11.57 10.17 -6.50
C VAL A 28 12.54 9.01 -6.67
N ARG A 29 12.05 7.86 -7.13
CA ARG A 29 12.90 6.67 -7.34
C ARG A 29 13.92 6.89 -8.46
N LYS A 30 13.53 7.57 -9.54
CA LYS A 30 14.43 7.94 -10.63
C LYS A 30 15.53 8.88 -10.16
N LEU A 31 15.17 9.94 -9.44
CA LEU A 31 16.13 10.92 -8.89
C LEU A 31 17.15 10.24 -7.98
N ARG A 32 16.71 9.39 -7.04
CA ARG A 32 17.63 8.62 -6.18
C ARG A 32 18.58 7.72 -6.98
N SER A 33 18.12 7.16 -8.09
CA SER A 33 18.95 6.30 -8.95
C SER A 33 20.00 7.13 -9.69
N GLU A 34 19.62 8.29 -10.20
CA GLU A 34 20.52 9.23 -10.86
C GLU A 34 21.55 9.83 -9.88
N GLU A 35 21.14 10.18 -8.66
CA GLU A 35 22.04 10.64 -7.59
C GLU A 35 23.07 9.57 -7.22
N ARG A 36 22.67 8.31 -7.11
CA ARG A 36 23.58 7.19 -6.86
C ARG A 36 24.58 7.01 -8.01
N LEU A 37 24.13 7.06 -9.27
CA LEU A 37 25.01 7.01 -10.44
C LEU A 37 26.01 8.17 -10.47
N ALA A 38 25.58 9.38 -10.13
CA ALA A 38 26.45 10.55 -10.06
C ALA A 38 27.47 10.45 -8.91
N ALA A 39 27.09 9.89 -7.77
CA ALA A 39 28.00 9.64 -6.65
C ALA A 39 29.06 8.58 -6.98
N ILE A 40 28.68 7.49 -7.66
CA ILE A 40 29.63 6.47 -8.19
C ILE A 40 30.63 7.12 -9.15
N ALA A 41 30.14 7.94 -10.10
CA ALA A 41 31.01 8.64 -11.06
C ALA A 41 31.97 9.64 -10.38
N ARG A 42 31.57 10.20 -9.24
CA ARG A 42 32.39 11.10 -8.42
C ARG A 42 33.29 10.36 -7.42
N GLY A 43 33.21 9.03 -7.34
CA GLY A 43 33.97 8.23 -6.38
C GLY A 43 33.60 8.48 -4.91
N VAL A 44 32.39 9.00 -4.65
CA VAL A 44 31.91 9.28 -3.29
C VAL A 44 31.27 8.02 -2.73
N ASP A 45 31.60 7.69 -1.49
CA ASP A 45 31.05 6.54 -0.80
C ASP A 45 29.56 6.75 -0.52
N ILE A 46 28.72 5.82 -0.97
CA ILE A 46 27.27 5.93 -0.86
C ILE A 46 26.83 5.19 0.40
N PRO A 47 26.19 5.85 1.37
CA PRO A 47 25.55 5.13 2.46
C PRO A 47 24.43 4.27 1.88
N LEU A 48 24.72 2.97 1.73
CA LEU A 48 23.73 1.97 1.38
C LEU A 48 22.75 1.90 2.55
N GLU A 49 21.55 2.44 2.37
CA GLU A 49 20.43 2.15 3.27
C GLU A 49 20.37 0.63 3.45
N PRO A 50 20.33 0.11 4.68
CA PRO A 50 20.33 -1.32 4.91
C PRO A 50 19.15 -1.92 4.16
N GLU A 51 19.46 -2.69 3.11
CA GLU A 51 18.42 -3.37 2.36
C GLU A 51 17.70 -4.30 3.33
N LEU A 52 16.42 -4.00 3.57
CA LEU A 52 15.60 -4.88 4.38
C LEU A 52 15.64 -6.26 3.74
N ASN A 53 16.11 -7.23 4.52
CA ASN A 53 16.00 -8.65 4.20
C ASN A 53 14.57 -8.94 3.72
N GLN A 54 14.43 -9.76 2.70
CA GLN A 54 13.15 -10.13 2.09
C GLN A 54 12.12 -10.56 3.14
N ALA A 55 12.55 -11.26 4.19
CA ALA A 55 11.73 -11.58 5.35
C ALA A 55 11.17 -10.33 6.06
N ALA A 56 12.02 -9.35 6.37
CA ALA A 56 11.60 -8.11 7.04
C ALA A 56 10.65 -7.28 6.17
N ARG A 57 10.86 -7.27 4.85
CA ARG A 57 9.99 -6.61 3.88
C ARG A 57 8.61 -7.26 3.82
N SER A 58 8.57 -8.59 3.75
CA SER A 58 7.33 -9.37 3.73
C SER A 58 6.50 -9.15 5.00
N ARG A 59 7.13 -9.22 6.18
CA ARG A 59 6.47 -8.89 7.46
C ARG A 59 5.90 -7.47 7.49
N ARG A 60 6.67 -6.47 7.02
CA ARG A 60 6.22 -5.07 7.01
C ARG A 60 5.01 -4.88 6.09
N ALA A 61 5.02 -5.49 4.90
CA ALA A 61 3.89 -5.44 3.98
C ALA A 61 2.64 -6.10 4.59
N GLY A 62 2.80 -7.26 5.23
CA GLY A 62 1.71 -7.95 5.94
C GLY A 62 1.08 -7.08 7.03
N ILE A 63 1.90 -6.46 7.89
CA ILE A 63 1.42 -5.56 8.95
C ILE A 63 0.61 -4.41 8.34
N LEU A 64 1.16 -3.71 7.34
CA LEU A 64 0.51 -2.54 6.73
C LEU A 64 -0.84 -2.90 6.09
N LEU A 65 -0.90 -4.02 5.36
CA LEU A 65 -2.12 -4.47 4.69
C LEU A 65 -3.19 -4.92 5.67
N VAL A 66 -2.81 -5.69 6.70
CA VAL A 66 -3.77 -6.11 7.74
C VAL A 66 -4.27 -4.90 8.55
N SER A 67 -3.38 -3.99 8.96
CA SER A 67 -3.80 -2.80 9.71
C SER A 67 -4.69 -1.89 8.86
N GLY A 68 -4.35 -1.72 7.58
CA GLY A 68 -5.14 -0.91 6.65
C GLY A 68 -6.52 -1.52 6.41
N ALA A 69 -6.58 -2.84 6.23
CA ALA A 69 -7.84 -3.56 6.05
C ALA A 69 -8.74 -3.49 7.28
N LEU A 70 -8.19 -3.69 8.49
CA LEU A 70 -8.93 -3.57 9.74
C LEU A 70 -9.44 -2.15 9.95
N GLY A 71 -8.60 -1.15 9.71
CA GLY A 71 -9.01 0.26 9.80
C GLY A 71 -10.12 0.61 8.80
N TYR A 72 -10.00 0.15 7.56
CA TYR A 72 -11.01 0.33 6.51
C TYR A 72 -12.34 -0.32 6.90
N MET A 73 -12.33 -1.60 7.30
CA MET A 73 -13.54 -2.31 7.73
C MET A 73 -14.20 -1.66 8.95
N ALA A 74 -13.39 -1.24 9.94
CA ALA A 74 -13.90 -0.56 11.13
C ALA A 74 -14.54 0.79 10.77
N ALA A 75 -13.89 1.59 9.93
CA ALA A 75 -14.41 2.88 9.51
C ALA A 75 -15.76 2.72 8.78
N PHE A 76 -15.82 1.90 7.73
CA PHE A 76 -17.05 1.70 6.97
C PHE A 76 -18.14 0.98 7.79
N GLY A 77 -17.77 0.04 8.67
CA GLY A 77 -18.71 -0.63 9.57
C GLY A 77 -19.35 0.32 10.59
N LEU A 78 -18.57 1.24 11.18
CA LEU A 78 -19.09 2.27 12.07
C LEU A 78 -20.03 3.23 11.33
N ILE A 79 -19.65 3.66 10.13
CA ILE A 79 -20.48 4.53 9.28
C ILE A 79 -21.80 3.83 8.94
N ALA A 80 -21.75 2.55 8.58
CA ALA A 80 -22.94 1.76 8.27
C ALA A 80 -23.85 1.59 9.50
N GLY A 81 -23.26 1.42 10.70
CA GLY A 81 -24.01 1.38 11.96
C GLY A 81 -24.71 2.69 12.31
N ILE A 82 -24.08 3.83 12.02
CA ILE A 82 -24.65 5.16 12.30
C ILE A 82 -25.75 5.52 11.29
N GLN A 83 -25.52 5.28 10.00
CA GLN A 83 -26.47 5.63 8.94
C GLN A 83 -27.58 4.59 8.73
N ALA A 84 -27.47 3.40 9.35
CA ALA A 84 -28.39 2.27 9.16
C ALA A 84 -28.57 1.86 7.68
N ASP A 85 -27.57 2.14 6.84
CA ASP A 85 -27.58 1.84 5.41
C ASP A 85 -26.81 0.54 5.14
N ARG A 86 -27.46 -0.39 4.42
CA ARG A 86 -26.91 -1.71 4.10
C ARG A 86 -25.86 -1.65 3.00
N ASP A 87 -25.92 -0.67 2.10
CA ASP A 87 -24.97 -0.58 1.00
C ASP A 87 -23.56 -0.25 1.50
N ILE A 88 -23.45 0.45 2.64
CA ILE A 88 -22.16 0.79 3.27
C ILE A 88 -21.48 -0.46 3.87
N TRP A 89 -22.24 -1.48 4.29
CA TRP A 89 -21.67 -2.77 4.68
C TRP A 89 -21.00 -3.49 3.52
N THR A 90 -21.49 -3.31 2.29
CA THR A 90 -20.84 -3.89 1.10
C THR A 90 -19.48 -3.24 0.85
N ALA A 91 -19.36 -1.93 1.08
CA ALA A 91 -18.08 -1.24 1.06
C ALA A 91 -17.13 -1.79 2.13
N ALA A 92 -17.58 -1.94 3.39
CA ALA A 92 -16.75 -2.53 4.45
C ALA A 92 -16.20 -3.92 4.06
N ALA A 93 -17.03 -4.78 3.44
CA ALA A 93 -16.63 -6.11 3.01
C ALA A 93 -15.45 -6.12 2.00
N LEU A 94 -15.24 -5.04 1.23
CA LEU A 94 -14.08 -4.94 0.33
C LEU A 94 -12.74 -4.95 1.07
N GLY A 95 -12.73 -4.60 2.36
CA GLY A 95 -11.56 -4.70 3.22
C GLY A 95 -11.04 -6.13 3.41
N ILE A 96 -11.85 -7.16 3.13
CA ILE A 96 -11.41 -8.57 3.19
C ILE A 96 -10.28 -8.85 2.18
N ILE A 97 -10.28 -8.17 1.03
CA ILE A 97 -9.26 -8.35 -0.01
C ILE A 97 -7.85 -7.98 0.51
N PRO A 98 -7.57 -6.74 0.95
CA PRO A 98 -6.27 -6.40 1.51
C PRO A 98 -5.96 -7.18 2.79
N LEU A 99 -6.95 -7.61 3.58
CA LEU A 99 -6.73 -8.45 4.75
C LEU A 99 -6.16 -9.82 4.35
N ALA A 100 -6.76 -10.48 3.36
CA ALA A 100 -6.28 -11.76 2.83
C ALA A 100 -4.87 -11.64 2.24
N VAL A 101 -4.60 -10.57 1.48
CA VAL A 101 -3.26 -10.30 0.95
C VAL A 101 -2.25 -10.09 2.09
N GLY A 102 -2.63 -9.33 3.12
CA GLY A 102 -1.78 -9.11 4.31
C GLY A 102 -1.46 -10.40 5.06
N ILE A 103 -2.43 -11.30 5.21
CA ILE A 103 -2.20 -12.65 5.77
C ILE A 103 -1.24 -13.45 4.89
N GLY A 104 -1.39 -13.38 3.56
CA GLY A 104 -0.46 -14.02 2.62
C GLY A 104 1.00 -13.60 2.82
N TYR A 105 1.24 -12.30 3.05
CA TYR A 105 2.58 -11.79 3.38
C TYR A 105 3.10 -12.31 4.73
N PHE A 106 2.25 -12.56 5.73
CA PHE A 106 2.71 -13.21 6.96
C PHE A 106 3.11 -14.67 6.74
N LEU A 107 2.40 -15.40 5.86
CA LEU A 107 2.78 -16.76 5.49
C LEU A 107 4.12 -16.79 4.74
N ASP A 108 4.30 -15.91 3.75
CA ASP A 108 5.56 -15.74 3.01
C ASP A 108 6.73 -15.45 3.97
N TRP A 109 6.56 -14.51 4.90
CA TRP A 109 7.54 -14.26 5.95
C TRP A 109 7.87 -15.51 6.78
N SER A 110 6.86 -16.31 7.12
CA SER A 110 7.05 -17.53 7.92
C SER A 110 7.83 -18.60 7.16
N PHE A 111 7.63 -18.73 5.84
CA PHE A 111 8.36 -19.67 4.99
C PHE A 111 9.81 -19.24 4.78
N ILE A 112 10.06 -17.97 4.44
CA ILE A 112 11.43 -17.44 4.29
C ILE A 112 12.23 -17.65 5.59
N ARG A 113 11.58 -17.44 6.74
CA ARG A 113 12.24 -17.64 8.04
C ARG A 113 12.56 -19.12 8.30
N ARG A 114 11.71 -20.05 7.86
CA ARG A 114 11.95 -21.50 7.98
C ARG A 114 13.10 -21.95 7.09
N GLU A 115 13.13 -21.50 5.84
CA GLU A 115 14.20 -21.82 4.88
C GLU A 115 15.57 -21.30 5.35
N ALA A 116 15.61 -20.12 5.99
CA ALA A 116 16.84 -19.57 6.55
C ALA A 116 17.43 -20.36 7.74
N HIS A 117 16.68 -21.32 8.29
CA HIS A 117 17.10 -22.16 9.42
C HIS A 117 17.35 -23.64 9.04
N SER A 118 17.20 -23.99 7.75
CA SER A 118 17.50 -25.34 7.21
C SER A 118 18.87 -25.40 6.56
#